data_AF-A0A6C1PJA4-F1
#
_entry.id   AF-A0A6C1PJA4-F1
#
_cell.length_a   1.000
_cell.length_b   1.000
_cell.length_c   1.000
_cell.angle_alpha   90.00
_cell.angle_beta   90.00
_cell.angle_gamma   90.00
#
_symmetry.space_group_name_H-M   'P 1'
#
loop_
_entity.id
_entity.type
_entity.pdbx_description
1 polymer ?
#
loop_
_entity_poly.entity_id
_entity_poly.type
_entity_poly.pdbx_seq_one_letter_code
_entity_poly.pdbx_strand_id
1 'polypeptide(L)'
;MGSAPGRLVLISAICHALTFAAAMLAAIFAFSGKTVLAVFQWDWIVARAIVDYLGYAAVAQAWAVLVSFGLLMPMSAASRGISNSRRFSRPIITVLVIGLVFTAAYLIGRPAAHAEVERLQFTTELAKRLDESARRATTDGDYRRAEAYLSQYTALVGEKPEVTARILDLQIRIRSNEATHHDAEGVEFAVRAGATAGDLVDRATVARRDGDYSTAHYMAVLALALEPQNAEAARIGADSLGRLGSLAPSESETLAFELFRRKQEARRLITEGAYITAYHQLIALSRDVPGDRDVGRYRAIAEDKVRQQAVLRSEVEQAIALPGVVDIVFVNRSGGERIELISIGKLVVTATGLFVQDVEVFEITLAGAPTYHAIAYFGRVVDGQLVMTVVDDDGSRLVWTPEVRVADPARENPGILRLGPSADELVLIGQVSRNVESAPLTDLIRGQEAVVRFGLPGEPLQIELIDRLLAPFFFVALSVIMLGAGWRLRSRYLHRPPLGTFLILPAIPFVLMPIAGVFASAQRYLIGAILPIGLGLTLIGALVLQAVVLFAALLFVALVPRQ
;
A
#
# COMPACT_ATOMS: atom_id res chain seq x y z
N MET A 1 -3.05 -6.32 50.71
CA MET A 1 -2.35 -5.42 49.74
C MET A 1 -1.20 -4.66 50.41
N GLY A 2 -0.21 -5.37 50.99
CA GLY A 2 0.69 -4.81 52.00
C GLY A 2 2.21 -4.99 51.77
N SER A 3 2.67 -5.22 50.54
CA SER A 3 4.11 -5.35 50.24
C SER A 3 4.61 -4.22 49.33
N ALA A 4 5.86 -3.80 49.51
CA ALA A 4 6.56 -2.82 48.68
C ALA A 4 6.36 -3.01 47.15
N PRO A 5 6.52 -4.22 46.57
CA PRO A 5 6.32 -4.42 45.14
C PRO A 5 4.87 -4.19 44.68
N GLY A 6 3.87 -4.59 45.47
CA GLY A 6 2.47 -4.38 45.11
C GLY A 6 2.08 -2.90 45.00
N ARG A 7 2.66 -2.04 45.85
CA ARG A 7 2.46 -0.59 45.75
C ARG A 7 3.15 0.01 44.54
N LEU A 8 4.37 -0.43 44.23
CA LEU A 8 5.09 0.03 43.05
C LEU A 8 4.32 -0.30 41.77
N VAL A 9 3.76 -1.50 41.65
CA VAL A 9 2.94 -1.91 40.50
C VAL A 9 1.70 -1.01 40.37
N LEU A 10 0.96 -0.76 41.45
CA LEU A 10 -0.22 0.10 41.43
C LEU A 10 0.13 1.53 41.00
N ILE A 11 1.17 2.12 41.57
CA ILE A 11 1.61 3.49 41.24
C ILE A 11 2.11 3.55 39.79
N SER A 12 2.82 2.52 39.34
CA SER A 12 3.24 2.41 37.92
C SER A 12 2.03 2.40 37.00
N ALA A 13 1.01 1.60 37.30
CA ALA A 13 -0.22 1.56 36.51
C ALA A 13 -0.91 2.94 36.43
N ILE A 14 -0.97 3.69 37.54
CA ILE A 14 -1.55 5.05 37.57
C ILE A 14 -0.73 6.02 36.71
N CYS A 15 0.60 6.04 36.88
CA CYS A 15 1.48 6.92 36.11
C CYS A 15 1.45 6.61 34.61
N HIS A 16 1.41 5.32 34.23
CA HIS A 16 1.25 4.91 32.82
C HIS A 16 -0.11 5.32 32.27
N ALA A 17 -1.21 5.15 33.03
CA ALA A 17 -2.53 5.59 32.61
C ALA A 17 -2.62 7.11 32.41
N LEU A 18 -2.02 7.89 33.32
CA LEU A 18 -1.95 9.35 33.19
C LEU A 18 -1.09 9.79 31.99
N THR A 19 0.02 9.09 31.73
CA THR A 19 0.87 9.38 30.57
C THR A 19 0.14 9.05 29.27
N PHE A 20 -0.57 7.92 29.21
CA PHE A 20 -1.39 7.56 28.06
C PHE A 20 -2.53 8.56 27.85
N ALA A 21 -3.21 9.00 28.91
CA ALA A 21 -4.25 10.04 28.82
C ALA A 21 -3.68 11.38 28.31
N ALA A 22 -2.47 11.76 28.72
CA ALA A 22 -1.79 12.95 28.21
C ALA A 22 -1.42 12.82 26.72
N ALA A 23 -0.92 11.65 26.30
CA ALA A 23 -0.64 11.34 24.89
C ALA A 23 -1.93 11.38 24.05
N MET A 24 -3.03 10.84 24.58
CA MET A 24 -4.37 10.90 23.99
C MET A 24 -4.84 12.34 23.78
N LEU A 25 -4.73 13.20 24.81
CA LEU A 25 -5.08 14.61 24.70
C LEU A 25 -4.20 15.33 23.68
N ALA A 26 -2.88 15.08 23.69
CA ALA A 26 -1.96 15.66 22.72
C ALA A 26 -2.33 15.24 21.28
N ALA A 27 -2.67 13.97 21.06
CA ALA A 27 -3.12 13.47 19.76
C ALA A 27 -4.44 14.12 19.31
N ILE A 28 -5.40 14.35 20.22
CA ILE A 28 -6.64 15.08 19.92
C ILE A 28 -6.33 16.50 19.42
N PHE A 29 -5.42 17.23 20.08
CA PHE A 29 -5.04 18.58 19.67
C PHE A 29 -4.17 18.61 18.41
N ALA A 30 -3.40 17.56 18.15
CA ALA A 30 -2.58 17.42 16.96
C ALA A 30 -3.38 16.99 15.72
N PHE A 31 -4.58 16.42 15.90
CA PHE A 31 -5.41 15.96 14.79
C PHE A 31 -5.80 17.12 13.89
N SER A 32 -5.63 16.91 12.58
CA SER A 32 -6.07 17.84 11.55
C SER A 32 -6.80 17.11 10.44
N GLY A 33 -7.98 17.61 10.05
CA GLY A 33 -8.70 17.12 8.87
C GLY A 33 -7.92 17.29 7.55
N LYS A 34 -6.82 18.06 7.57
CA LYS A 34 -5.88 18.15 6.45
C LYS A 34 -5.01 16.90 6.33
N THR A 35 -4.58 16.32 7.44
CA THR A 35 -3.65 15.18 7.45
C THR A 35 -4.36 13.84 7.34
N VAL A 36 -5.52 13.68 7.98
CA VAL A 36 -6.30 12.43 7.98
C VAL A 36 -7.79 12.74 7.83
N LEU A 37 -8.52 11.93 7.04
CA LEU A 37 -9.97 12.07 6.90
C LEU A 37 -10.67 11.95 8.26
N ALA A 38 -11.70 12.77 8.49
CA ALA A 38 -12.44 12.79 9.75
C ALA A 38 -13.04 11.43 10.16
N VAL A 39 -13.33 10.55 9.19
CA VAL A 39 -13.82 9.19 9.49
C VAL A 39 -12.79 8.34 10.23
N PHE A 40 -11.50 8.59 10.01
CA PHE A 40 -10.39 7.87 10.64
C PHE A 40 -9.85 8.60 11.87
N GLN A 41 -10.56 9.62 12.36
CA GLN A 41 -10.09 10.47 13.45
C GLN A 41 -9.70 9.66 14.67
N TRP A 42 -10.59 8.80 15.17
CA TRP A 42 -10.33 8.05 16.40
C TRP A 42 -9.24 6.98 16.23
N ASP A 43 -9.22 6.28 15.10
CA ASP A 43 -8.19 5.28 14.81
C ASP A 43 -6.80 5.94 14.77
N TRP A 44 -6.69 7.09 14.10
CA TRP A 44 -5.44 7.85 14.03
C TRP A 44 -5.04 8.39 15.40
N ILE A 45 -5.99 8.96 16.14
CA ILE A 45 -5.74 9.52 17.47
C ILE A 45 -5.23 8.43 18.42
N VAL A 46 -5.83 7.23 18.42
CA VAL A 46 -5.41 6.11 19.26
C VAL A 46 -4.04 5.59 18.84
N ALA A 47 -3.82 5.35 17.54
CA ALA A 47 -2.53 4.88 17.04
C ALA A 47 -1.41 5.88 17.35
N ARG A 48 -1.66 7.18 17.15
CA ARG A 48 -0.71 8.24 17.48
C ARG A 48 -0.43 8.32 18.98
N ALA A 49 -1.47 8.20 19.82
CA ALA A 49 -1.30 8.20 21.26
C ALA A 49 -0.49 7.00 21.75
N ILE A 50 -0.62 5.82 21.13
CA ILE A 50 0.21 4.64 21.43
C ILE A 50 1.68 4.91 21.08
N VAL A 51 1.95 5.50 19.90
CA VAL A 51 3.31 5.90 19.49
C VAL A 51 3.93 6.83 20.54
N ASP A 52 3.23 7.91 20.87
CA ASP A 52 3.75 8.91 21.81
C ASP A 52 3.89 8.31 23.23
N TYR A 53 2.93 7.51 23.71
CA TYR A 53 3.00 6.81 25.00
C TYR A 53 4.21 5.88 25.08
N LEU A 54 4.45 5.04 24.07
CA LEU A 54 5.58 4.12 24.08
C LEU A 54 6.92 4.86 24.03
N GLY A 55 6.98 6.04 23.40
CA GLY A 55 8.13 6.94 23.47
C GLY A 55 8.39 7.50 24.88
N TYR A 56 7.33 7.75 25.67
CA TYR A 56 7.43 8.31 27.02
C TYR A 56 7.32 7.28 28.16
N ALA A 57 7.13 5.99 27.85
CA ALA A 57 6.91 4.96 28.87
C ALA A 57 8.08 4.81 29.86
N ALA A 58 9.32 5.04 29.43
CA ALA A 58 10.49 5.09 30.32
C ALA A 58 10.37 6.24 31.34
N VAL A 59 9.92 7.42 30.91
CA VAL A 59 9.67 8.57 31.78
C VAL A 59 8.50 8.31 32.73
N ALA A 60 7.42 7.70 32.24
CA ALA A 60 6.28 7.32 33.07
C ALA A 60 6.68 6.36 34.20
N GLN A 61 7.52 5.37 33.88
CA GLN A 61 8.04 4.44 34.89
C GLN A 61 9.00 5.13 35.87
N ALA A 62 9.90 5.96 35.36
CA ALA A 62 10.81 6.75 36.18
C ALA A 62 10.06 7.62 37.20
N TRP A 63 8.99 8.28 36.74
CA TRP A 63 8.07 9.05 37.58
C TRP A 63 7.40 8.17 38.63
N ALA A 64 6.86 7.01 38.25
CA ALA A 64 6.22 6.08 39.17
C ALA A 64 7.17 5.58 40.27
N VAL A 65 8.41 5.23 39.91
CA VAL A 65 9.43 4.78 40.85
C VAL A 65 9.80 5.92 41.81
N LEU A 66 10.01 7.12 41.29
CA LEU A 66 10.35 8.29 42.09
C LEU A 66 9.26 8.60 43.13
N VAL A 67 7.99 8.60 42.71
CA VAL A 67 6.83 8.83 43.60
C VAL A 67 6.70 7.71 44.64
N SER A 68 6.87 6.46 44.22
CA SER A 68 6.77 5.29 45.10
C SER A 68 7.78 5.34 46.25
N PHE A 69 9.06 5.58 45.93
CA PHE A 69 10.14 5.54 46.91
C PHE A 69 10.40 6.88 47.60
N GLY A 70 10.05 8.00 46.97
CA GLY A 70 10.12 9.33 47.55
C GLY A 70 9.01 9.63 48.56
N LEU A 71 7.79 9.15 48.32
CA LEU A 71 6.61 9.60 49.07
C LEU A 71 5.82 8.48 49.77
N LEU A 72 5.61 7.33 49.11
CA LEU A 72 4.53 6.40 49.48
C LEU A 72 4.96 5.11 50.21
N MET A 73 6.24 4.77 50.21
CA MET A 73 6.77 3.55 50.88
C MET A 73 7.05 3.78 52.38
N PRO A 74 6.40 3.17 53.37
CA PRO A 74 6.63 3.48 54.79
C PRO A 74 8.05 3.11 55.28
N MET A 75 8.65 3.94 56.15
CA MET A 75 9.82 3.54 56.96
C MET A 75 9.35 2.54 58.01
N SER A 76 9.39 1.25 57.71
CA SER A 76 9.18 0.25 58.77
C SER A 76 10.41 0.24 59.69
N ALA A 77 10.21 0.15 61.00
CA ALA A 77 11.30 -0.04 61.96
C ALA A 77 12.14 -1.31 61.63
N ALA A 78 11.52 -2.31 61.00
CA ALA A 78 12.16 -3.51 60.47
C ALA A 78 13.16 -3.25 59.32
N SER A 79 13.15 -2.06 58.70
CA SER A 79 14.11 -1.69 57.64
C SER A 79 15.42 -1.09 58.15
N ARG A 80 15.48 -0.72 59.44
CA ARG A 80 16.70 -0.31 60.13
C ARG A 80 17.55 -1.56 60.41
N GLY A 81 18.74 -1.65 59.79
CA GLY A 81 19.66 -2.78 59.94
C GLY A 81 19.67 -3.80 58.78
N ILE A 82 18.75 -3.70 57.80
CA ILE A 82 18.80 -4.51 56.58
C ILE A 82 19.85 -3.94 55.62
N SER A 83 20.70 -4.79 55.02
CA SER A 83 21.63 -4.37 53.98
C SER A 83 20.91 -3.70 52.80
N ASN A 84 21.53 -2.68 52.19
CA ASN A 84 20.98 -2.00 51.01
C ASN A 84 20.60 -3.01 49.90
N SER A 85 21.39 -4.09 49.74
CA SER A 85 21.10 -5.17 48.78
C SER A 85 19.75 -5.86 49.02
N ARG A 86 19.40 -6.22 50.25
CA ARG A 86 18.11 -6.86 50.57
C ARG A 86 16.94 -5.88 50.54
N ARG A 87 17.19 -4.59 50.74
CA ARG A 87 16.18 -3.53 50.70
C ARG A 87 15.71 -3.25 49.26
N PHE A 88 16.64 -3.19 48.31
CA PHE A 88 16.34 -2.82 46.92
C PHE A 88 16.16 -4.00 45.96
N SER A 89 16.53 -5.23 46.34
CA SER A 89 16.43 -6.41 45.46
C SER A 89 15.01 -6.64 44.92
N ARG A 90 13.99 -6.66 45.78
CA ARG A 90 12.59 -6.89 45.37
C ARG A 90 12.07 -5.77 44.44
N PRO A 91 12.23 -4.47 44.76
CA PRO A 91 11.91 -3.40 43.83
C PRO A 91 12.61 -3.49 42.47
N ILE A 92 13.91 -3.80 42.46
CA ILE A 92 14.67 -3.95 41.21
C ILE A 92 14.10 -5.10 40.38
N ILE A 93 13.79 -6.24 40.99
CA ILE A 93 13.12 -7.36 40.30
C ILE A 93 11.78 -6.91 39.72
N THR A 94 10.98 -6.15 40.45
CA THR A 94 9.71 -5.60 39.93
C THR A 94 9.93 -4.66 38.74
N VAL A 95 10.93 -3.78 38.80
CA VAL A 95 11.32 -2.91 37.67
C VAL A 95 11.75 -3.74 36.45
N LEU A 96 12.52 -4.80 36.65
CA LEU A 96 12.93 -5.69 35.56
C LEU A 96 11.74 -6.42 34.92
N VAL A 97 10.78 -6.89 35.72
CA VAL A 97 9.55 -7.52 35.21
C VAL A 97 8.70 -6.52 34.41
N ILE A 98 8.52 -5.29 34.92
CA ILE A 98 7.82 -4.24 34.18
C ILE A 98 8.60 -3.88 32.91
N GLY A 99 9.93 -3.83 32.97
CA GLY A 99 10.80 -3.59 31.83
C GLY A 99 10.68 -4.66 30.74
N LEU A 100 10.49 -5.94 31.12
CA LEU A 100 10.22 -7.02 30.17
C LEU A 100 8.88 -6.83 29.45
N VAL A 101 7.82 -6.46 30.19
CA VAL A 101 6.51 -6.15 29.61
C VAL A 101 6.60 -4.94 28.68
N PHE A 102 7.32 -3.89 29.09
CA PHE A 102 7.62 -2.74 28.25
C PHE A 102 8.36 -3.14 26.98
N THR A 103 9.37 -4.01 27.07
CA THR A 103 10.15 -4.47 25.91
C THR A 103 9.25 -5.13 24.87
N ALA A 104 8.35 -6.02 25.29
CA ALA A 104 7.41 -6.67 24.39
C ALA A 104 6.45 -5.65 23.76
N ALA A 105 5.90 -4.73 24.56
CA ALA A 105 4.99 -3.67 24.08
C ALA A 105 5.70 -2.70 23.12
N TYR A 106 6.98 -2.39 23.36
CA TYR A 106 7.76 -1.47 22.54
C TYR A 106 8.19 -2.11 21.22
N LEU A 107 8.67 -3.35 21.23
CA LEU A 107 9.14 -4.03 20.02
C LEU A 107 8.00 -4.45 19.07
N ILE A 108 6.82 -4.73 19.60
CA ILE A 108 5.65 -5.17 18.80
C ILE A 108 4.68 -4.01 18.58
N GLY A 109 4.33 -3.30 19.64
CA GLY A 109 3.28 -2.28 19.62
C GLY A 109 3.70 -0.98 18.94
N ARG A 110 4.96 -0.53 19.12
CA ARG A 110 5.42 0.73 18.50
C ARG A 110 5.42 0.65 16.97
N PRO A 111 6.02 -0.38 16.32
CA PRO A 111 5.98 -0.50 14.87
C PRO A 111 4.55 -0.62 14.33
N ALA A 112 3.70 -1.44 14.97
CA ALA A 112 2.31 -1.60 14.57
C ALA A 112 1.52 -0.28 14.62
N ALA A 113 1.73 0.54 15.67
CA ALA A 113 1.08 1.83 15.79
C ALA A 113 1.58 2.84 14.75
N HIS A 114 2.88 2.86 14.44
CA HIS A 114 3.42 3.68 13.35
C HIS A 114 2.86 3.25 11.98
N ALA A 115 2.83 1.94 11.71
CA ALA A 115 2.26 1.40 10.48
C ALA A 115 0.78 1.79 10.31
N GLU A 116 0.01 1.79 11.40
CA GLU A 116 -1.39 2.20 11.38
C GLU A 116 -1.55 3.70 11.10
N VAL A 117 -0.77 4.56 11.76
CA VAL A 117 -0.76 6.02 11.48
C VAL A 117 -0.47 6.28 10.00
N GLU A 118 0.55 5.60 9.46
CA GLU A 118 0.98 5.73 8.08
C GLU A 118 -0.06 5.19 7.09
N ARG A 119 -0.70 4.06 7.41
CA ARG A 119 -1.81 3.49 6.63
C ARG A 119 -2.96 4.48 6.52
N LEU A 120 -3.38 5.09 7.63
CA LEU A 120 -4.50 6.04 7.65
C LEU A 120 -4.19 7.33 6.87
N GLN A 121 -2.96 7.82 6.94
CA GLN A 121 -2.50 8.95 6.12
C GLN A 121 -2.51 8.59 4.63
N PHE A 122 -2.00 7.41 4.28
CA PHE A 122 -2.01 6.92 2.91
C PHE A 122 -3.44 6.76 2.36
N THR A 123 -4.31 6.08 3.09
CA THR A 123 -5.72 5.89 2.70
C THR A 123 -6.44 7.23 2.56
N THR A 124 -6.15 8.20 3.42
CA THR A 124 -6.67 9.57 3.30
C THR A 124 -6.25 10.23 1.98
N GLU A 125 -4.97 10.17 1.65
CA GLU A 125 -4.43 10.79 0.44
C GLU A 125 -5.00 10.13 -0.83
N LEU A 126 -5.04 8.80 -0.85
CA LEU A 126 -5.64 8.04 -1.95
C LEU A 126 -7.12 8.38 -2.12
N ALA A 127 -7.89 8.44 -1.03
CA ALA A 127 -9.30 8.78 -1.07
C ALA A 127 -9.53 10.21 -1.61
N LYS A 128 -8.70 11.19 -1.23
CA LYS A 128 -8.79 12.55 -1.77
C LYS A 128 -8.52 12.58 -3.27
N ARG A 129 -7.50 11.85 -3.75
CA ARG A 129 -7.19 11.74 -5.18
C ARG A 129 -8.33 11.10 -5.96
N LEU A 130 -8.95 10.04 -5.43
CA LEU A 130 -10.10 9.39 -6.06
C LEU A 130 -11.32 10.33 -6.16
N ASP A 131 -11.63 11.08 -5.10
CA ASP A 131 -12.73 12.05 -5.12
C ASP A 131 -12.46 13.20 -6.11
N GLU A 132 -11.21 13.65 -6.21
CA GLU A 132 -10.81 14.63 -7.22
C GLU A 132 -10.91 14.08 -8.65
N SER A 133 -10.41 12.87 -8.91
CA SER A 133 -10.53 12.21 -10.21
C SER A 133 -11.99 11.97 -10.59
N ALA A 134 -12.85 11.62 -9.65
CA ALA A 134 -14.29 11.50 -9.88
C ALA A 134 -14.91 12.84 -10.31
N ARG A 135 -14.53 13.95 -9.65
CA ARG A 135 -15.01 15.30 -10.04
C ARG A 135 -14.55 15.70 -11.44
N ARG A 136 -13.30 15.42 -11.78
CA ARG A 136 -12.76 15.69 -13.13
C ARG A 136 -13.50 14.87 -14.19
N ALA A 137 -13.60 13.55 -14.01
CA ALA A 137 -14.34 12.68 -14.93
C ALA A 137 -15.82 13.09 -15.09
N THR A 138 -16.47 13.54 -14.01
CA THR A 138 -17.84 14.08 -14.09
C THR A 138 -17.91 15.35 -14.95
N THR A 139 -16.91 16.23 -14.82
CA THR A 139 -16.81 17.48 -15.59
C THR A 139 -16.52 17.20 -17.07
N ASP A 140 -15.73 16.17 -17.35
CA ASP A 140 -15.36 15.72 -18.68
C ASP A 140 -16.49 14.91 -19.38
N GLY A 141 -17.61 14.66 -18.68
CA GLY A 141 -18.76 13.90 -19.20
C GLY A 141 -18.59 12.39 -19.17
N ASP A 142 -17.48 11.87 -18.62
CA ASP A 142 -17.20 10.44 -18.51
C ASP A 142 -17.80 9.85 -17.21
N TYR A 143 -19.12 9.70 -17.22
CA TYR A 143 -19.88 9.29 -16.05
C TYR A 143 -19.55 7.87 -15.56
N ARG A 144 -19.18 6.94 -16.46
CA ARG A 144 -18.78 5.58 -16.07
C ARG A 144 -17.47 5.58 -15.29
N ARG A 145 -16.47 6.35 -15.72
CA ARG A 145 -15.23 6.50 -14.95
C ARG A 145 -15.47 7.21 -13.62
N ALA A 146 -16.33 8.23 -13.60
CA ALA A 146 -16.68 8.92 -12.35
C ALA A 146 -17.32 7.96 -11.33
N GLU A 147 -18.24 7.10 -11.77
CA GLU A 147 -18.86 6.08 -10.91
C GLU A 147 -17.83 5.08 -10.36
N ALA A 148 -16.91 4.60 -11.21
CA ALA A 148 -15.85 3.69 -10.80
C ALA A 148 -14.95 4.29 -9.71
N TYR A 149 -14.53 5.56 -9.87
CA TYR A 149 -13.72 6.25 -8.86
C TYR A 149 -14.45 6.42 -7.52
N LEU A 150 -15.74 6.76 -7.54
CA LEU A 150 -16.54 6.88 -6.32
C LEU A 150 -16.79 5.52 -5.65
N SER A 151 -16.91 4.45 -6.44
CA SER A 151 -17.05 3.09 -5.92
C SER A 151 -15.78 2.64 -5.20
N GLN A 152 -14.60 2.91 -5.78
CA GLN A 152 -13.30 2.68 -5.13
C GLN A 152 -13.14 3.52 -3.86
N TYR A 153 -13.53 4.81 -3.90
CA TYR A 153 -13.53 5.67 -2.71
C TYR A 153 -14.37 5.07 -1.59
N THR A 154 -15.56 4.56 -1.92
CA THR A 154 -16.49 3.98 -0.94
C THR A 154 -15.94 2.69 -0.34
N ALA A 155 -15.26 1.86 -1.14
CA ALA A 155 -14.56 0.66 -0.66
C ALA A 155 -13.43 0.99 0.34
N LEU A 156 -12.77 2.14 0.20
CA LEU A 156 -11.66 2.57 1.07
C LEU A 156 -12.12 3.23 2.37
N VAL A 157 -13.16 4.07 2.31
CA VAL A 157 -13.56 4.98 3.40
C VAL A 157 -14.85 4.50 4.09
N GLY A 158 -15.52 3.51 3.53
CA GLY A 158 -16.87 3.09 3.92
C GLY A 158 -17.96 3.94 3.26
N GLU A 159 -19.20 3.46 3.35
CA GLU A 159 -20.37 4.13 2.77
C GLU A 159 -20.65 5.48 3.44
N LYS A 160 -20.75 6.53 2.61
CA LYS A 160 -21.18 7.87 3.02
C LYS A 160 -22.42 8.28 2.23
N PRO A 161 -23.49 8.78 2.89
CA PRO A 161 -24.73 9.15 2.21
C PRO A 161 -24.52 10.10 1.02
N GLU A 162 -23.62 11.08 1.18
CA GLU A 162 -23.27 12.05 0.14
C GLU A 162 -22.65 11.41 -1.11
N VAL A 163 -21.80 10.38 -0.92
CA VAL A 163 -21.13 9.69 -2.02
C VAL A 163 -22.08 8.71 -2.69
N THR A 164 -22.89 7.99 -1.92
CA THR A 164 -23.94 7.11 -2.44
C THR A 164 -24.93 7.88 -3.31
N ALA A 165 -25.34 9.09 -2.90
CA ALA A 165 -26.21 9.94 -3.70
C ALA A 165 -25.56 10.37 -5.02
N ARG A 166 -24.26 10.68 -5.02
CA ARG A 166 -23.50 11.01 -6.24
C ARG A 166 -23.38 9.81 -7.19
N ILE A 167 -23.12 8.61 -6.66
CA ILE A 167 -23.11 7.37 -7.45
C ILE A 167 -24.47 7.15 -8.12
N LEU A 168 -25.58 7.34 -7.39
CA LEU A 168 -26.92 7.19 -7.93
C LEU A 168 -27.23 8.21 -9.05
N ASP A 169 -26.84 9.48 -8.88
CA ASP A 169 -26.98 10.50 -9.94
C ASP A 169 -26.21 10.12 -11.21
N LEU A 170 -24.98 9.62 -11.05
CA LEU A 170 -24.17 9.14 -12.17
C LEU A 170 -24.81 7.95 -12.87
N GLN A 171 -25.35 6.97 -12.13
CA GLN A 171 -26.06 5.82 -12.71
C GLN A 171 -27.27 6.23 -13.54
N ILE A 172 -28.03 7.24 -13.08
CA ILE A 172 -29.16 7.79 -13.84
C ILE A 172 -28.67 8.42 -15.15
N ARG A 173 -27.58 9.20 -15.11
CA ARG A 173 -26.97 9.83 -16.30
C ARG A 173 -26.44 8.80 -17.29
N ILE A 174 -25.74 7.77 -16.82
CA ILE A 174 -25.21 6.67 -17.64
C ILE A 174 -26.35 6.01 -18.42
N ARG A 175 -27.43 5.62 -17.73
CA ARG A 175 -28.60 4.97 -18.35
C ARG A 175 -29.28 5.86 -19.39
N SER A 176 -29.38 7.16 -19.12
CA SER A 176 -29.96 8.12 -20.07
C SER A 176 -29.11 8.31 -21.33
N ASN A 177 -27.79 8.29 -21.19
CA ASN A 177 -26.85 8.51 -22.30
C ASN A 177 -26.74 7.26 -23.21
N GLU A 178 -26.80 6.06 -22.62
CA GLU A 178 -26.81 4.79 -23.34
C GLU A 178 -28.09 4.61 -24.18
N ALA A 179 -29.24 5.03 -23.66
CA ALA A 179 -30.51 5.00 -24.40
C ALA A 179 -30.49 5.96 -25.62
N THR A 180 -29.80 7.10 -25.51
CA THR A 180 -29.77 8.13 -26.56
C THR A 180 -28.80 7.78 -27.69
N HIS A 181 -27.69 7.09 -27.40
CA HIS A 181 -26.69 6.72 -28.41
C HIS A 181 -27.12 5.55 -29.31
N HIS A 182 -27.88 4.58 -28.79
CA HIS A 182 -28.36 3.46 -29.61
C HIS A 182 -29.38 3.88 -30.67
N ASP A 183 -30.17 4.91 -30.40
CA ASP A 183 -31.18 5.41 -31.35
C ASP A 183 -30.58 6.34 -32.43
N ALA A 184 -29.39 6.93 -32.19
CA ALA A 184 -28.75 7.89 -33.09
C ALA A 184 -27.81 7.26 -34.13
N GLU A 185 -27.03 6.24 -33.79
CA GLU A 185 -26.02 5.65 -34.70
C GLU A 185 -26.65 4.94 -35.92
N GLY A 186 -27.81 4.29 -35.76
CA GLY A 186 -28.50 3.61 -36.86
C GLY A 186 -29.13 4.56 -37.88
N VAL A 187 -29.57 5.74 -37.43
CA VAL A 187 -30.25 6.74 -38.26
C VAL A 187 -29.25 7.68 -38.94
N GLU A 188 -28.15 8.03 -38.26
CA GLU A 188 -27.14 8.94 -38.81
C GLU A 188 -26.35 8.32 -39.99
N PHE A 189 -26.07 7.01 -39.98
CA PHE A 189 -25.42 6.32 -41.10
C PHE A 189 -26.29 6.32 -42.39
N ALA A 190 -27.61 6.10 -42.25
CA ALA A 190 -28.54 6.10 -43.38
C ALA A 190 -28.77 7.50 -43.97
N VAL A 191 -28.88 8.52 -43.11
CA VAL A 191 -29.06 9.92 -43.53
C VAL A 191 -27.79 10.49 -44.17
N ARG A 192 -26.60 10.15 -43.67
CA ARG A 192 -25.31 10.63 -44.21
C ARG A 192 -24.95 10.00 -45.57
N ALA A 193 -25.52 8.84 -45.88
CA ALA A 193 -25.47 8.23 -47.21
C ALA A 193 -26.50 8.82 -48.21
N GLY A 194 -27.35 9.76 -47.76
CA GLY A 194 -28.34 10.44 -48.60
C GLY A 194 -29.50 9.55 -49.08
N ALA A 195 -29.69 8.38 -48.48
CA ALA A 195 -30.69 7.42 -48.93
C ALA A 195 -32.07 7.75 -48.36
N THR A 196 -33.07 7.93 -49.22
CA THR A 196 -34.47 8.09 -48.80
C THR A 196 -35.10 6.74 -48.45
N ALA A 197 -36.22 6.74 -47.72
CA ALA A 197 -36.98 5.51 -47.45
C ALA A 197 -37.37 4.78 -48.75
N GLY A 198 -37.68 5.53 -49.81
CA GLY A 198 -37.92 4.99 -51.15
C GLY A 198 -36.70 4.30 -51.77
N ASP A 199 -35.51 4.92 -51.71
CA ASP A 199 -34.28 4.32 -52.26
C ASP A 199 -33.90 3.01 -51.56
N LEU A 200 -34.17 2.92 -50.25
CA LEU A 200 -33.92 1.71 -49.47
C LEU A 200 -34.91 0.60 -49.82
N VAL A 201 -36.18 0.93 -50.11
CA VAL A 201 -37.17 -0.03 -50.61
C VAL A 201 -36.82 -0.52 -52.02
N ASP A 202 -36.34 0.36 -52.90
CA ASP A 202 -35.92 0.00 -54.25
C ASP A 202 -34.69 -0.93 -54.22
N ARG A 203 -33.69 -0.60 -53.39
CA ARG A 203 -32.53 -1.47 -53.17
C ARG A 203 -32.90 -2.80 -52.54
N ALA A 204 -33.84 -2.80 -51.59
CA ALA A 204 -34.39 -4.02 -51.02
C ALA A 204 -35.09 -4.88 -52.09
N THR A 205 -35.80 -4.24 -53.03
CA THR A 205 -36.49 -4.91 -54.13
C THR A 205 -35.52 -5.51 -55.15
N VAL A 206 -34.46 -4.78 -55.50
CA VAL A 206 -33.38 -5.26 -56.40
C VAL A 206 -32.65 -6.44 -55.77
N ALA A 207 -32.21 -6.32 -54.52
CA ALA A 207 -31.54 -7.40 -53.80
C ALA A 207 -32.43 -8.66 -53.69
N ARG A 208 -33.74 -8.48 -53.45
CA ARG A 208 -34.72 -9.58 -53.41
C ARG A 208 -34.86 -10.28 -54.76
N ARG A 209 -34.83 -9.53 -55.87
CA ARG A 209 -34.91 -10.06 -57.23
C ARG A 209 -33.65 -10.84 -57.60
N ASP A 210 -32.49 -10.36 -57.14
CA ASP A 210 -31.19 -10.96 -57.40
C ASP A 210 -30.91 -12.18 -56.50
N GLY A 211 -31.84 -12.53 -55.62
CA GLY A 211 -31.74 -13.68 -54.72
C GLY A 211 -30.90 -13.42 -53.47
N ASP A 212 -30.43 -12.19 -53.26
CA ASP A 212 -29.75 -11.76 -52.03
C ASP A 212 -30.80 -11.33 -50.99
N TYR A 213 -31.46 -12.34 -50.44
CA TYR A 213 -32.52 -12.16 -49.45
C TYR A 213 -32.02 -11.56 -48.12
N SER A 214 -30.71 -11.58 -47.84
CA SER A 214 -30.09 -11.01 -46.63
C SER A 214 -30.02 -9.49 -46.71
N THR A 215 -29.49 -8.98 -47.81
CA THR A 215 -29.43 -7.56 -48.12
C THR A 215 -30.84 -6.99 -48.31
N ALA A 216 -31.76 -7.76 -48.92
CA ALA A 216 -33.16 -7.36 -49.07
C ALA A 216 -33.88 -7.15 -47.72
N HIS A 217 -33.66 -8.04 -46.75
CA HIS A 217 -34.25 -7.91 -45.41
C HIS A 217 -33.67 -6.71 -44.64
N TYR A 218 -32.34 -6.55 -44.66
CA TYR A 218 -31.66 -5.47 -43.97
C TYR A 218 -32.08 -4.07 -44.48
N MET A 219 -32.15 -3.89 -45.80
CA MET A 219 -32.58 -2.62 -46.41
C MET A 219 -34.06 -2.31 -46.16
N ALA A 220 -34.92 -3.32 -46.11
CA ALA A 220 -36.34 -3.16 -45.77
C ALA A 220 -36.56 -2.74 -44.30
N VAL A 221 -35.74 -3.24 -43.37
CA VAL A 221 -35.77 -2.82 -41.95
C VAL A 221 -35.33 -1.37 -41.78
N LEU A 222 -34.28 -0.95 -42.51
CA LEU A 222 -33.83 0.44 -42.52
C LEU A 222 -34.88 1.38 -43.12
N ALA A 223 -35.59 0.96 -44.18
CA ALA A 223 -36.68 1.73 -44.77
C ALA A 223 -37.87 1.92 -43.80
N LEU A 224 -38.23 0.88 -43.03
CA LEU A 224 -39.26 0.95 -41.99
C LEU A 224 -38.86 1.82 -40.80
N ALA A 225 -37.57 1.92 -40.50
CA ALA A 225 -37.07 2.81 -39.46
C ALA A 225 -37.21 4.30 -39.87
N LEU A 226 -37.12 4.62 -41.17
CA LEU A 226 -37.34 5.98 -41.70
C LEU A 226 -38.82 6.30 -41.93
N GLU A 227 -39.60 5.34 -42.45
CA GLU A 227 -41.05 5.46 -42.66
C GLU A 227 -41.80 4.22 -42.14
N PRO A 228 -42.27 4.24 -40.87
CA PRO A 228 -42.87 3.06 -40.22
C PRO A 228 -44.15 2.53 -40.86
N GLN A 229 -44.81 3.31 -41.71
CA GLN A 229 -46.06 2.93 -42.40
C GLN A 229 -45.83 2.40 -43.83
N ASN A 230 -44.57 2.20 -44.24
CA ASN A 230 -44.24 1.71 -45.58
C ASN A 230 -44.58 0.21 -45.73
N ALA A 231 -45.78 -0.06 -46.24
CA ALA A 231 -46.31 -1.41 -46.40
C ALA A 231 -45.48 -2.30 -47.34
N GLU A 232 -44.74 -1.69 -48.28
CA GLU A 232 -43.91 -2.42 -49.24
C GLU A 232 -42.61 -2.91 -48.61
N ALA A 233 -41.97 -2.08 -47.79
CA ALA A 233 -40.81 -2.46 -46.98
C ALA A 233 -41.15 -3.62 -46.03
N ALA A 234 -42.28 -3.56 -45.33
CA ALA A 234 -42.74 -4.63 -44.43
C ALA A 234 -42.93 -5.98 -45.15
N ARG A 235 -43.52 -5.95 -46.35
CA ARG A 235 -43.73 -7.15 -47.17
C ARG A 235 -42.42 -7.74 -47.66
N ILE A 236 -41.49 -6.91 -48.15
CA ILE A 236 -40.18 -7.35 -48.63
C ILE A 236 -39.34 -7.93 -47.49
N GLY A 237 -39.39 -7.31 -46.30
CA GLY A 237 -38.70 -7.81 -45.11
C GLY A 237 -39.16 -9.21 -44.69
N ALA A 238 -40.47 -9.45 -44.68
CA ALA A 238 -41.05 -10.75 -44.30
C ALA A 238 -40.80 -11.86 -45.35
N ASP A 239 -40.97 -11.56 -46.64
CA ASP A 239 -40.73 -12.50 -47.75
C ASP A 239 -39.26 -12.93 -47.81
N SER A 240 -38.34 -11.97 -47.67
CA SER A 240 -36.90 -12.23 -47.74
C SER A 240 -36.40 -13.06 -46.55
N LEU A 241 -36.95 -12.83 -45.34
CA LEU A 241 -36.66 -13.65 -44.16
C LEU A 241 -37.12 -15.12 -44.34
N GLY A 242 -38.27 -15.35 -44.98
CA GLY A 242 -38.77 -16.69 -45.28
C GLY A 242 -37.92 -17.45 -46.31
N ARG A 243 -37.33 -16.75 -47.27
CA ARG A 243 -36.47 -17.33 -48.33
C ARG A 243 -35.07 -17.67 -47.83
N LEU A 244 -34.50 -16.87 -46.93
CA LEU A 244 -33.20 -17.11 -46.28
C LEU A 244 -33.10 -18.48 -45.60
N GLY A 245 -34.22 -18.98 -45.08
CA GLY A 245 -34.27 -20.30 -44.45
C GLY A 245 -34.18 -21.51 -45.40
N SER A 246 -34.08 -21.33 -46.72
CA SER A 246 -34.36 -22.42 -47.69
C SER A 246 -33.30 -22.75 -48.76
N LEU A 247 -32.17 -22.03 -48.91
CA LEU A 247 -31.40 -22.07 -50.18
C LEU A 247 -29.84 -22.10 -50.18
N ALA A 248 -29.12 -22.31 -49.07
CA ALA A 248 -27.63 -22.40 -49.11
C ALA A 248 -27.09 -23.85 -49.08
N PRO A 249 -25.93 -24.15 -49.72
CA PRO A 249 -25.10 -25.31 -49.36
C PRO A 249 -24.87 -25.29 -47.85
N SER A 250 -24.82 -26.47 -47.20
CA SER A 250 -24.91 -26.50 -45.74
C SER A 250 -23.89 -25.55 -45.11
N GLU A 251 -24.39 -24.59 -44.32
CA GLU A 251 -23.61 -23.61 -43.57
C GLU A 251 -22.41 -24.28 -42.87
N SER A 252 -22.59 -25.54 -42.47
CA SER A 252 -21.59 -26.39 -41.83
C SER A 252 -20.29 -26.61 -42.62
N GLU A 253 -20.33 -26.76 -43.94
CA GLU A 253 -19.13 -27.09 -44.75
C GLU A 253 -18.27 -25.86 -45.03
N THR A 254 -18.89 -24.70 -45.25
CA THR A 254 -18.17 -23.42 -45.45
C THR A 254 -17.58 -22.93 -44.13
N LEU A 255 -18.34 -23.05 -43.03
CA LEU A 255 -17.86 -22.75 -41.68
C LEU A 255 -16.70 -23.68 -41.26
N ALA A 256 -16.75 -24.97 -41.60
CA ALA A 256 -15.67 -25.91 -41.27
C ALA A 256 -14.35 -25.58 -41.98
N PHE A 257 -14.40 -25.19 -43.25
CA PHE A 257 -13.20 -24.79 -44.00
C PHE A 257 -12.60 -23.48 -43.48
N GLU A 258 -13.44 -22.49 -43.17
CA GLU A 258 -12.98 -21.22 -42.62
C GLU A 258 -12.40 -21.38 -41.21
N LEU A 259 -13.03 -22.20 -40.38
CA LEU A 259 -12.53 -22.59 -39.06
C LEU A 259 -11.14 -23.22 -39.16
N PHE A 260 -10.94 -24.15 -40.09
CA PHE A 260 -9.63 -24.79 -40.31
C PHE A 260 -8.55 -23.77 -40.72
N ARG A 261 -8.87 -22.84 -41.63
CA ARG A 261 -7.94 -21.78 -42.06
C ARG A 261 -7.54 -20.87 -40.90
N ARG A 262 -8.51 -20.40 -40.12
CA ARG A 262 -8.26 -19.51 -38.97
C ARG A 262 -7.45 -20.21 -37.87
N LYS A 263 -7.66 -21.53 -37.64
CA LYS A 263 -6.82 -22.34 -36.73
C LYS A 263 -5.36 -22.44 -37.18
N GLN A 264 -5.11 -22.62 -38.49
CA GLN A 264 -3.74 -22.68 -39.02
C GLN A 264 -3.02 -21.35 -38.89
N GLU A 265 -3.72 -20.24 -39.13
CA GLU A 265 -3.15 -18.90 -38.96
C GLU A 265 -2.80 -18.59 -37.51
N ALA A 266 -3.70 -18.91 -36.58
CA ALA A 266 -3.42 -18.76 -35.15
C ALA A 266 -2.18 -19.58 -34.72
N ARG A 267 -2.03 -20.80 -35.23
CA ARG A 267 -0.86 -21.65 -34.97
C ARG A 267 0.43 -21.05 -35.55
N ARG A 268 0.37 -20.45 -36.74
CA ARG A 268 1.49 -19.74 -37.35
C ARG A 268 1.95 -18.58 -36.47
N LEU A 269 1.01 -17.75 -36.01
CA LEU A 269 1.29 -16.62 -35.12
C LEU A 269 1.94 -17.04 -33.79
N ILE A 270 1.50 -18.17 -33.19
CA ILE A 270 2.17 -18.74 -32.00
C ILE A 270 3.62 -19.14 -32.31
N THR A 271 3.87 -19.72 -33.47
CA THR A 271 5.20 -20.19 -33.87
C THR A 271 6.15 -19.03 -34.15
N GLU A 272 5.64 -17.92 -34.68
CA GLU A 272 6.37 -16.69 -35.00
C GLU A 272 6.58 -15.78 -33.78
N GLY A 273 6.07 -16.15 -32.60
CA GLY A 273 6.21 -15.36 -31.37
C GLY A 273 5.23 -14.19 -31.25
N ALA A 274 4.29 -14.05 -32.18
CA ALA A 274 3.23 -13.05 -32.15
C ALA A 274 2.07 -13.48 -31.23
N TYR A 275 2.38 -13.75 -29.96
CA TYR A 275 1.48 -14.41 -29.01
C TYR A 275 0.23 -13.58 -28.68
N ILE A 276 0.37 -12.25 -28.58
CA ILE A 276 -0.75 -11.33 -28.36
C ILE A 276 -1.75 -11.47 -29.53
N THR A 277 -1.29 -11.31 -30.76
CA THR A 277 -2.13 -11.45 -31.96
C THR A 277 -2.74 -12.84 -32.09
N ALA A 278 -1.99 -13.89 -31.78
CA ALA A 278 -2.49 -15.27 -31.80
C ALA A 278 -3.61 -15.50 -30.77
N TYR A 279 -3.44 -14.99 -29.55
CA TYR A 279 -4.43 -15.08 -28.48
C TYR A 279 -5.76 -14.46 -28.90
N HIS A 280 -5.73 -13.34 -29.63
CA HIS A 280 -6.95 -12.65 -30.09
C HIS A 280 -7.73 -13.50 -31.08
N GLN A 281 -7.05 -14.03 -32.10
CA GLN A 281 -7.70 -14.91 -33.09
C GLN A 281 -8.36 -16.10 -32.39
N LEU A 282 -7.73 -16.62 -31.33
CA LEU A 282 -8.21 -17.78 -30.58
C LEU A 282 -9.35 -17.46 -29.61
N ILE A 283 -9.41 -16.25 -29.02
CA ILE A 283 -10.58 -15.78 -28.28
C ILE A 283 -11.79 -15.66 -29.21
N ALA A 284 -11.61 -14.99 -30.37
CA ALA A 284 -12.68 -14.83 -31.35
C ALA A 284 -13.19 -16.20 -31.83
N LEU A 285 -12.27 -17.09 -32.22
CA LEU A 285 -12.58 -18.48 -32.58
C LEU A 285 -13.30 -19.25 -31.48
N SER A 286 -12.97 -19.01 -30.21
CA SER A 286 -13.59 -19.68 -29.07
C SER A 286 -14.99 -19.14 -28.75
N ARG A 287 -15.32 -17.91 -29.15
CA ARG A 287 -16.68 -17.37 -29.12
C ARG A 287 -17.51 -17.91 -30.28
N ASP A 288 -16.90 -17.97 -31.47
CA ASP A 288 -17.52 -18.47 -32.70
C ASP A 288 -17.81 -19.98 -32.62
N VAL A 289 -16.91 -20.78 -32.02
CA VAL A 289 -17.05 -22.24 -31.88
C VAL A 289 -16.72 -22.69 -30.44
N PRO A 290 -17.67 -22.57 -29.49
CA PRO A 290 -17.47 -22.98 -28.11
C PRO A 290 -17.26 -24.49 -28.00
N GLY A 291 -16.15 -24.94 -27.41
CA GLY A 291 -15.88 -26.36 -27.12
C GLY A 291 -14.96 -27.09 -28.11
N ASP A 292 -14.42 -26.40 -29.12
CA ASP A 292 -13.40 -26.99 -29.99
C ASP A 292 -12.08 -27.26 -29.23
N ARG A 293 -11.63 -28.52 -29.23
CA ARG A 293 -10.46 -28.96 -28.45
C ARG A 293 -9.15 -28.30 -28.90
N ASP A 294 -8.99 -28.04 -30.20
CA ASP A 294 -7.77 -27.45 -30.74
C ASP A 294 -7.70 -25.95 -30.48
N VAL A 295 -8.84 -25.24 -30.63
CA VAL A 295 -8.94 -23.82 -30.24
C VAL A 295 -8.65 -23.68 -28.75
N GLY A 296 -9.24 -24.51 -27.89
CA GLY A 296 -8.98 -24.50 -26.46
C GLY A 296 -7.50 -24.74 -26.12
N ARG A 297 -6.85 -25.70 -26.78
CA ARG A 297 -5.43 -25.99 -26.58
C ARG A 297 -4.53 -24.85 -27.01
N TYR A 298 -4.72 -24.30 -28.21
CA TYR A 298 -3.90 -23.19 -28.70
C TYR A 298 -4.15 -21.92 -27.90
N ARG A 299 -5.39 -21.68 -27.46
CA ARG A 299 -5.73 -20.55 -26.60
C ARG A 299 -4.99 -20.61 -25.29
N ALA A 300 -4.93 -21.79 -24.64
CA ALA A 300 -4.17 -21.95 -23.40
C ALA A 300 -2.67 -21.68 -23.59
N ILE A 301 -2.08 -22.11 -24.71
CA ILE A 301 -0.67 -21.82 -25.02
C ILE A 301 -0.46 -20.33 -25.26
N ALA A 302 -1.31 -19.69 -26.05
CA ALA A 302 -1.22 -18.26 -26.32
C ALA A 302 -1.47 -17.43 -25.06
N GLU A 303 -2.41 -17.84 -24.20
CA GLU A 303 -2.70 -17.19 -22.92
C GLU A 303 -1.50 -17.22 -21.98
N ASP A 304 -0.87 -18.39 -21.82
CA ASP A 304 0.34 -18.53 -20.99
C ASP A 304 1.46 -17.60 -21.49
N LYS A 305 1.63 -17.51 -22.82
CA LYS A 305 2.64 -16.64 -23.43
C LYS A 305 2.30 -15.15 -23.35
N VAL A 306 1.03 -14.79 -23.48
CA VAL A 306 0.57 -13.40 -23.27
C VAL A 306 0.76 -12.99 -21.82
N ARG A 307 0.45 -13.84 -20.84
CA ARG A 307 0.68 -13.56 -19.41
C ARG A 307 2.16 -13.32 -19.06
N GLN A 308 3.09 -13.84 -19.86
CA GLN A 308 4.53 -13.58 -19.75
C GLN A 308 4.97 -12.24 -20.37
N GLN A 309 4.15 -11.63 -21.25
CA GLN A 309 4.55 -10.48 -22.07
C GLN A 309 3.68 -9.23 -21.88
N ALA A 310 2.46 -9.39 -21.38
CA ALA A 310 1.51 -8.31 -21.16
C ALA A 310 0.63 -8.58 -19.94
N VAL A 311 0.12 -7.50 -19.36
CA VAL A 311 -0.82 -7.51 -18.24
C VAL A 311 -2.22 -7.16 -18.75
N LEU A 312 -3.25 -7.81 -18.22
CA LEU A 312 -4.63 -7.48 -18.55
C LEU A 312 -5.07 -6.21 -17.82
N ARG A 313 -5.83 -5.36 -18.51
CA ARG A 313 -6.34 -4.10 -17.98
C ARG A 313 -7.18 -4.29 -16.72
N SER A 314 -8.14 -5.21 -16.70
CA SER A 314 -8.96 -5.48 -15.51
C SER A 314 -8.15 -5.92 -14.31
N GLU A 315 -7.12 -6.76 -14.51
CA GLU A 315 -6.24 -7.20 -13.43
C GLU A 315 -5.54 -6.00 -12.78
N VAL A 316 -5.04 -5.07 -13.60
CA VAL A 316 -4.39 -3.85 -13.13
C VAL A 316 -5.39 -2.93 -12.43
N GLU A 317 -6.53 -2.63 -13.06
CA GLU A 317 -7.54 -1.72 -12.51
C GLU A 317 -8.10 -2.20 -11.16
N GLN A 318 -8.26 -3.52 -11.00
CA GLN A 318 -8.64 -4.12 -9.72
C GLN A 318 -7.52 -4.06 -8.68
N ALA A 319 -6.28 -4.36 -9.08
CA ALA A 319 -5.14 -4.35 -8.16
C ALA A 319 -4.84 -2.94 -7.64
N ILE A 320 -4.80 -1.92 -8.51
CA ILE A 320 -4.46 -0.54 -8.09
C ILE A 320 -5.50 0.08 -7.15
N ALA A 321 -6.72 -0.44 -7.11
CA ALA A 321 -7.75 0.00 -6.16
C ALA A 321 -7.42 -0.41 -4.71
N LEU A 322 -6.58 -1.44 -4.53
CA LEU A 322 -6.20 -1.94 -3.21
C LEU A 322 -5.08 -1.09 -2.59
N PRO A 323 -4.97 -1.03 -1.25
CA PRO A 323 -3.84 -0.41 -0.59
C PRO A 323 -2.54 -1.13 -0.93
N GLY A 324 -1.43 -0.39 -0.96
CA GLY A 324 -0.13 -0.90 -1.38
C GLY A 324 1.02 -0.10 -0.76
N VAL A 325 2.24 -0.56 -1.04
CA VAL A 325 3.48 0.14 -0.69
C VAL A 325 3.74 1.22 -1.73
N VAL A 326 4.21 2.40 -1.34
CA VAL A 326 4.39 3.55 -2.24
C VAL A 326 5.78 4.14 -2.16
N ASP A 327 6.13 4.95 -3.16
CA ASP A 327 7.40 5.70 -3.24
C ASP A 327 8.63 4.78 -3.12
N ILE A 328 8.65 3.73 -3.95
CA ILE A 328 9.73 2.75 -3.97
C ILE A 328 10.79 3.21 -4.96
N VAL A 329 12.01 3.43 -4.48
CA VAL A 329 13.13 3.80 -5.34
C VAL A 329 14.30 2.88 -5.03
N PHE A 330 14.91 2.33 -6.07
CA PHE A 330 16.05 1.44 -5.91
C PHE A 330 16.95 1.41 -7.16
N VAL A 331 18.20 1.02 -6.95
CA VAL A 331 19.15 0.71 -8.02
C VAL A 331 18.96 -0.75 -8.42
N ASN A 332 18.48 -0.98 -9.63
CA ASN A 332 18.22 -2.32 -10.14
C ASN A 332 19.50 -3.05 -10.55
N ARG A 333 20.41 -2.30 -11.19
CA ARG A 333 21.71 -2.78 -11.64
C ARG A 333 22.75 -1.67 -11.56
N SER A 334 23.93 -2.04 -11.10
CA SER A 334 25.15 -1.25 -11.20
C SER A 334 26.23 -2.15 -11.79
N GLY A 335 26.69 -1.83 -13.00
CA GLY A 335 27.65 -2.68 -13.71
C GLY A 335 28.37 -1.94 -14.83
N GLY A 336 29.71 -2.03 -14.83
CA GLY A 336 30.55 -1.30 -15.79
C GLY A 336 30.39 0.21 -15.63
N GLU A 337 30.07 0.89 -16.74
CA GLU A 337 29.89 2.35 -16.79
C GLU A 337 28.43 2.81 -16.61
N ARG A 338 27.48 1.93 -16.26
CA ARG A 338 26.03 2.23 -16.23
C ARG A 338 25.37 1.90 -14.90
N ILE A 339 24.38 2.72 -14.54
CA ILE A 339 23.53 2.58 -13.35
C ILE A 339 22.07 2.65 -13.81
N GLU A 340 21.29 1.63 -13.48
CA GLU A 340 19.85 1.56 -13.75
C GLU A 340 19.06 1.83 -12.46
N LEU A 341 18.40 2.97 -12.41
CA LEU A 341 17.51 3.41 -11.34
C LEU A 341 16.06 3.10 -11.73
N ILE A 342 15.30 2.56 -10.78
CA ILE A 342 13.87 2.31 -10.93
C ILE A 342 13.13 3.04 -9.81
N SER A 343 12.10 3.79 -10.20
CA SER A 343 11.11 4.36 -9.30
C SER A 343 9.76 3.70 -9.57
N ILE A 344 9.04 3.34 -8.52
CA ILE A 344 7.68 2.79 -8.56
C ILE A 344 6.83 3.61 -7.59
N GLY A 345 5.83 4.31 -8.12
CA GLY A 345 4.93 5.12 -7.30
C GLY A 345 4.06 4.29 -6.36
N LYS A 346 3.56 3.12 -6.81
CA LYS A 346 2.79 2.20 -5.96
C LYS A 346 2.97 0.75 -6.36
N LEU A 347 3.04 -0.13 -5.36
CA LEU A 347 3.15 -1.58 -5.46
C LEU A 347 2.05 -2.23 -4.64
N VAL A 348 1.30 -3.15 -5.26
CA VAL A 348 0.20 -3.88 -4.64
C VAL A 348 0.48 -5.37 -4.76
N VAL A 349 0.38 -6.08 -3.63
CA VAL A 349 0.44 -7.54 -3.60
C VAL A 349 -0.99 -8.07 -3.53
N THR A 350 -1.37 -8.88 -4.51
CA THR A 350 -2.67 -9.57 -4.55
C THR A 350 -2.48 -11.08 -4.60
N ALA A 351 -3.57 -11.84 -4.51
CA ALA A 351 -3.52 -13.29 -4.71
C ALA A 351 -3.11 -13.68 -6.14
N THR A 352 -3.29 -12.79 -7.13
CA THR A 352 -3.01 -13.05 -8.54
C THR A 352 -1.60 -12.60 -8.96
N GLY A 353 -0.92 -11.79 -8.15
CA GLY A 353 0.46 -11.37 -8.40
C GLY A 353 0.81 -10.04 -7.74
N LEU A 354 1.96 -9.50 -8.13
CA LEU A 354 2.45 -8.21 -7.68
C LEU A 354 2.30 -7.20 -8.82
N PHE A 355 1.49 -6.17 -8.58
CA PHE A 355 1.15 -5.13 -9.54
C PHE A 355 1.81 -3.83 -9.13
N VAL A 356 2.21 -3.03 -10.12
CA VAL A 356 2.86 -1.75 -9.90
C VAL A 356 2.21 -0.66 -10.73
N GLN A 357 2.31 0.57 -10.24
CA GLN A 357 1.80 1.78 -10.86
C GLN A 357 2.88 2.86 -10.81
N ASP A 358 2.90 3.68 -11.85
CA ASP A 358 3.79 4.83 -12.02
C ASP A 358 5.26 4.41 -11.93
N VAL A 359 5.66 3.59 -12.91
CA VAL A 359 7.01 3.07 -13.04
C VAL A 359 7.83 4.03 -13.89
N GLU A 360 8.98 4.44 -13.37
CA GLU A 360 9.98 5.18 -14.11
C GLU A 360 11.30 4.42 -14.09
N VAL A 361 11.86 4.20 -15.28
CA VAL A 361 13.13 3.50 -15.48
C VAL A 361 14.11 4.51 -16.06
N PHE A 362 15.21 4.73 -15.35
CA PHE A 362 16.21 5.71 -15.74
C PHE A 362 17.61 5.08 -15.68
N GLU A 363 18.29 5.05 -16.82
CA GLU A 363 19.65 4.56 -16.92
C GLU A 363 20.61 5.72 -17.20
N ILE A 364 21.67 5.79 -16.40
CA ILE A 364 22.72 6.80 -16.51
C ILE A 364 24.09 6.16 -16.60
N THR A 365 24.99 6.84 -17.29
CA THR A 365 26.42 6.53 -17.23
C THR A 365 27.05 7.06 -15.94
N LEU A 366 28.24 6.56 -15.58
CA LEU A 366 29.04 7.11 -14.47
C LEU A 366 29.39 8.60 -14.66
N ALA A 367 29.44 9.07 -15.92
CA ALA A 367 29.62 10.49 -16.25
C ALA A 367 28.33 11.32 -16.10
N GLY A 368 27.19 10.69 -15.74
CA GLY A 368 25.90 11.33 -15.54
C GLY A 368 25.08 11.53 -16.82
N ALA A 369 25.53 11.06 -17.98
CA ALA A 369 24.76 11.14 -19.22
C ALA A 369 23.66 10.07 -19.27
N PRO A 370 22.39 10.42 -19.56
CA PRO A 370 21.29 9.46 -19.66
C PRO A 370 21.43 8.59 -20.90
N THR A 371 21.31 7.27 -20.74
CA THR A 371 21.35 6.28 -21.84
C THR A 371 19.99 5.69 -22.13
N TYR A 372 19.09 5.66 -21.14
CA TYR A 372 17.74 5.16 -21.31
C TYR A 372 16.78 5.86 -20.34
N HIS A 373 15.59 6.21 -20.81
CA HIS A 373 14.52 6.74 -19.97
C HIS A 373 13.18 6.26 -20.51
N ALA A 374 12.44 5.54 -19.68
CA ALA A 374 11.09 5.11 -20.00
C ALA A 374 10.16 5.28 -18.80
N ILE A 375 8.90 5.62 -19.08
CA ILE A 375 7.85 5.75 -18.08
C ILE A 375 6.70 4.82 -18.46
N ALA A 376 6.22 4.04 -17.51
CA ALA A 376 5.06 3.18 -17.68
C ALA A 376 4.03 3.44 -16.58
N TYR A 377 2.78 3.64 -16.96
CA TYR A 377 1.71 3.88 -16.00
C TYR A 377 1.43 2.67 -15.11
N PHE A 378 1.62 1.47 -15.65
CA PHE A 378 1.29 0.22 -14.97
C PHE A 378 2.29 -0.88 -15.31
N GLY A 379 2.36 -1.87 -14.43
CA GLY A 379 3.06 -3.10 -14.72
C GLY A 379 2.74 -4.21 -13.73
N ARG A 380 3.32 -5.37 -13.96
CA ARG A 380 3.22 -6.55 -13.10
C ARG A 380 4.58 -7.21 -13.00
N VAL A 381 4.93 -7.66 -11.81
CA VAL A 381 6.13 -8.47 -11.59
C VAL A 381 5.77 -9.94 -11.75
N VAL A 382 6.41 -10.59 -12.72
CA VAL A 382 6.26 -12.02 -13.05
C VAL A 382 7.66 -12.60 -13.21
N ASP A 383 7.98 -13.65 -12.44
CA ASP A 383 9.26 -14.37 -12.53
C ASP A 383 10.52 -13.47 -12.48
N GLY A 384 10.49 -12.42 -11.64
CA GLY A 384 11.59 -11.46 -11.52
C GLY A 384 11.71 -10.49 -12.70
N GLN A 385 10.68 -10.40 -13.54
CA GLN A 385 10.56 -9.44 -14.63
C GLN A 385 9.39 -8.51 -14.38
N LEU A 386 9.60 -7.22 -14.59
CA LEU A 386 8.59 -6.20 -14.62
C LEU A 386 8.05 -6.07 -16.05
N VAL A 387 6.83 -6.53 -16.25
CA VAL A 387 6.08 -6.42 -17.51
C VAL A 387 5.23 -5.16 -17.44
N MET A 388 5.46 -4.23 -18.37
CA MET A 388 4.88 -2.88 -18.37
C MET A 388 3.92 -2.63 -19.54
N THR A 389 3.74 -3.64 -20.39
CA THR A 389 2.76 -3.61 -21.48
C THR A 389 1.41 -4.05 -20.95
N VAL A 390 0.38 -3.24 -21.16
CA VAL A 390 -1.00 -3.55 -20.79
C VAL A 390 -1.87 -3.69 -22.03
N VAL A 391 -2.62 -4.78 -22.07
CA VAL A 391 -3.60 -5.10 -23.12
C VAL A 391 -5.01 -5.08 -22.52
N ASP A 392 -6.01 -4.90 -23.38
CA ASP A 392 -7.41 -4.94 -22.96
C ASP A 392 -7.81 -6.36 -22.50
N ASP A 393 -8.97 -6.51 -21.87
CA ASP A 393 -9.40 -7.79 -21.28
C ASP A 393 -9.66 -8.89 -22.31
N ASP A 394 -9.99 -8.50 -23.54
CA ASP A 394 -10.08 -9.39 -24.70
C ASP A 394 -8.74 -9.53 -25.44
N GLY A 395 -7.68 -8.92 -24.91
CA GLY A 395 -6.34 -8.78 -25.49
C GLY A 395 -6.28 -7.77 -26.64
N SER A 396 -7.40 -7.45 -27.28
CA SER A 396 -7.51 -6.98 -28.67
C SER A 396 -6.72 -5.72 -28.99
N ARG A 397 -6.48 -4.88 -27.98
CA ARG A 397 -5.86 -3.58 -28.11
C ARG A 397 -4.75 -3.40 -27.08
N LEU A 398 -3.61 -2.89 -27.54
CA LEU A 398 -2.61 -2.30 -26.67
C LEU A 398 -3.22 -1.07 -26.02
N VAL A 399 -3.40 -1.11 -24.70
CA VAL A 399 -3.98 -0.01 -23.93
C VAL A 399 -2.87 0.91 -23.46
N TRP A 400 -1.81 0.33 -22.87
CA TRP A 400 -0.65 1.08 -22.40
C TRP A 400 0.65 0.36 -22.75
N THR A 401 1.63 1.14 -23.17
CA THR A 401 3.01 0.71 -23.38
C THR A 401 3.94 1.75 -22.78
N PRO A 402 5.17 1.40 -22.39
CA PRO A 402 6.11 2.37 -21.85
C PRO A 402 6.40 3.49 -22.84
N GLU A 403 6.28 4.74 -22.39
CA GLU A 403 6.72 5.92 -23.12
C GLU A 403 8.24 6.03 -23.02
N VAL A 404 8.95 5.72 -24.11
CA VAL A 404 10.41 5.83 -24.17
C VAL A 404 10.79 7.25 -24.57
N ARG A 405 11.44 7.97 -23.65
CA ARG A 405 11.94 9.35 -23.86
C ARG A 405 13.37 9.37 -24.36
N VAL A 406 14.18 8.43 -23.89
CA VAL A 406 15.55 8.20 -24.37
C VAL A 406 15.69 6.70 -24.64
N ALA A 407 15.98 6.34 -25.88
CA ALA A 407 16.09 4.95 -26.30
C ALA A 407 17.55 4.48 -26.25
N ASP A 408 17.76 3.28 -25.69
CA ASP A 408 19.00 2.55 -25.86
C ASP A 408 18.83 1.62 -27.06
N PRO A 409 19.60 1.79 -28.16
CA PRO A 409 19.50 0.93 -29.33
C PRO A 409 19.83 -0.54 -29.06
N ALA A 410 20.48 -0.87 -27.94
CA ALA A 410 20.75 -2.25 -27.54
C ALA A 410 19.57 -2.94 -26.82
N ARG A 411 18.49 -2.22 -26.50
CA ARG A 411 17.35 -2.76 -25.73
C ARG A 411 16.26 -3.29 -26.67
N GLU A 412 16.12 -4.62 -26.74
CA GLU A 412 15.18 -5.28 -27.66
C GLU A 412 13.70 -5.07 -27.31
N ASN A 413 13.34 -4.98 -26.02
CA ASN A 413 11.95 -4.81 -25.59
C ASN A 413 11.82 -3.81 -24.43
N PRO A 414 11.31 -2.58 -24.66
CA PRO A 414 11.11 -1.59 -23.60
C PRO A 414 9.98 -1.98 -22.63
N GLY A 415 9.07 -2.89 -23.02
CA GLY A 415 7.94 -3.37 -22.24
C GLY A 415 8.27 -4.40 -21.16
N ILE A 416 9.49 -4.94 -21.14
CA ILE A 416 9.92 -5.97 -20.18
C ILE A 416 11.26 -5.58 -19.58
N LEU A 417 11.30 -5.52 -18.25
CA LEU A 417 12.48 -5.14 -17.48
C LEU A 417 12.81 -6.22 -16.47
N ARG A 418 14.00 -6.82 -16.55
CA ARG A 418 14.43 -7.79 -15.53
C ARG A 418 14.86 -7.09 -14.26
N LEU A 419 14.20 -7.43 -13.16
CA LEU A 419 14.49 -6.88 -11.84
C LEU A 419 15.61 -7.66 -11.16
N GLY A 420 16.46 -6.94 -10.45
CA GLY A 420 17.42 -7.44 -9.48
C GLY A 420 16.76 -7.88 -8.16
N PRO A 421 15.88 -7.07 -7.55
CA PRO A 421 15.17 -7.48 -6.34
C PRO A 421 14.05 -8.49 -6.65
N SER A 422 13.87 -9.43 -5.74
CA SER A 422 12.70 -10.30 -5.68
C SER A 422 11.44 -9.53 -5.26
N ALA A 423 10.27 -10.13 -5.44
CA ALA A 423 8.98 -9.55 -5.03
C ALA A 423 8.97 -9.19 -3.53
N ASP A 424 9.47 -10.07 -2.67
CA ASP A 424 9.54 -9.84 -1.22
C ASP A 424 10.52 -8.71 -0.87
N GLU A 425 11.66 -8.63 -1.57
CA GLU A 425 12.63 -7.55 -1.40
C GLU A 425 12.06 -6.19 -1.84
N LEU A 426 11.26 -6.14 -2.90
CA LEU A 426 10.58 -4.89 -3.32
C LEU A 426 9.61 -4.38 -2.25
N VAL A 427 8.82 -5.27 -1.66
CA VAL A 427 7.91 -4.93 -0.56
C VAL A 427 8.71 -4.40 0.63
N LEU A 428 9.79 -5.11 0.99
CA LEU A 428 10.67 -4.73 2.09
C LEU A 428 11.33 -3.36 1.86
N ILE A 429 11.88 -3.14 0.66
CA ILE A 429 12.49 -1.86 0.27
C ILE A 429 11.49 -0.73 0.43
N GLY A 430 10.28 -0.88 -0.13
CA GLY A 430 9.28 0.18 -0.08
C GLY A 430 8.74 0.47 1.32
N GLN A 431 8.64 -0.55 2.19
CA GLN A 431 8.25 -0.36 3.58
C GLN A 431 9.34 0.39 4.37
N VAL A 432 10.59 -0.02 4.20
CA VAL A 432 11.73 0.53 4.94
C VAL A 432 12.11 1.94 4.43
N SER A 433 12.00 2.20 3.13
CA SER A 433 12.35 3.49 2.52
C SER A 433 11.43 4.62 3.00
N ARG A 434 10.14 4.31 3.19
CA ARG A 434 9.14 5.30 3.56
C ARG A 434 9.20 5.68 5.03
N ASN A 435 9.25 4.69 5.91
CA ASN A 435 9.38 4.93 7.35
C ASN A 435 9.99 3.73 8.09
N VAL A 436 11.27 3.86 8.46
CA VAL A 436 11.98 2.85 9.23
C VAL A 436 11.31 2.57 10.59
N GLU A 437 10.57 3.54 11.16
CA GLU A 437 9.90 3.38 12.46
C GLU A 437 8.67 2.45 12.41
N SER A 438 8.05 2.25 11.24
CA SER A 438 6.91 1.33 11.08
C SER A 438 7.33 -0.11 10.80
N ALA A 439 8.57 -0.34 10.33
CA ALA A 439 9.08 -1.67 10.03
C ALA A 439 9.23 -2.52 11.31
N PRO A 440 8.81 -3.80 11.33
CA PRO A 440 9.03 -4.70 12.47
C PRO A 440 10.51 -5.11 12.59
N LEU A 441 10.91 -5.62 13.76
CA LEU A 441 12.31 -5.97 14.04
C LEU A 441 12.89 -7.00 13.05
N THR A 442 12.06 -7.94 12.58
CA THR A 442 12.45 -8.95 11.58
C THR A 442 12.85 -8.30 10.26
N ASP A 443 12.13 -7.26 9.86
CA ASP A 443 12.31 -6.58 8.58
C ASP A 443 13.51 -5.62 8.67
N LEU A 444 13.74 -5.01 9.83
CA LEU A 444 14.98 -4.28 10.11
C LEU A 444 16.22 -5.17 9.98
N ILE A 445 16.15 -6.44 10.38
CA ILE A 445 17.27 -7.39 10.30
C ILE A 445 17.44 -7.89 8.85
N ARG A 446 16.36 -8.27 8.18
CA ARG A 446 16.39 -8.74 6.79
C ARG A 446 16.81 -7.64 5.81
N GLY A 447 16.39 -6.40 6.08
CA GLY A 447 16.66 -5.24 5.23
C GLY A 447 18.12 -4.79 5.22
N GLN A 448 18.94 -5.23 6.19
CA GLN A 448 20.34 -4.77 6.33
C GLN A 448 21.16 -4.95 5.05
N GLU A 449 21.01 -6.10 4.40
CA GLU A 449 21.73 -6.41 3.16
C GLU A 449 20.94 -5.97 1.92
N ALA A 450 19.62 -6.20 1.91
CA ALA A 450 18.77 -5.92 0.77
C ALA A 450 18.80 -4.42 0.39
N VAL A 451 18.63 -3.53 1.37
CA VAL A 451 18.54 -2.07 1.13
C VAL A 451 19.86 -1.53 0.55
N VAL A 452 21.00 -1.94 1.13
CA VAL A 452 22.33 -1.53 0.65
C VAL A 452 22.64 -2.10 -0.74
N ARG A 453 22.28 -3.37 -0.98
CA ARG A 453 22.49 -4.03 -2.27
C ARG A 453 21.80 -3.30 -3.42
N PHE A 454 20.65 -2.68 -3.15
CA PHE A 454 19.88 -1.93 -4.13
C PHE A 454 20.04 -0.41 -3.99
N GLY A 455 21.18 0.06 -3.47
CA GLY A 455 21.62 1.46 -3.56
C GLY A 455 20.98 2.41 -2.55
N LEU A 456 20.30 1.91 -1.51
CA LEU A 456 19.75 2.72 -0.44
C LEU A 456 20.68 2.72 0.80
N PRO A 457 20.71 3.82 1.57
CA PRO A 457 21.54 3.90 2.78
C PRO A 457 21.06 2.91 3.85
N GLY A 458 21.99 2.11 4.38
CA GLY A 458 21.70 1.15 5.44
C GLY A 458 21.71 1.75 6.84
N GLU A 459 22.27 2.95 7.01
CA GLU A 459 22.49 3.61 8.29
C GLU A 459 21.18 3.91 9.04
N PRO A 460 20.11 4.44 8.42
CA PRO A 460 18.85 4.67 9.11
C PRO A 460 18.26 3.38 9.71
N LEU A 461 18.39 2.26 8.99
CA LEU A 461 17.93 0.95 9.41
C LEU A 461 18.71 0.43 10.63
N GLN A 462 20.03 0.60 10.58
CA GLN A 462 20.94 0.21 11.65
C GLN A 462 20.73 1.04 12.92
N ILE A 463 20.52 2.35 12.79
CA ILE A 463 20.25 3.24 13.92
C ILE A 463 18.94 2.84 14.60
N GLU A 464 17.85 2.65 13.85
CA GLU A 464 16.57 2.25 14.43
C GLU A 464 16.65 0.86 15.09
N LEU A 465 17.37 -0.09 14.47
CA LEU A 465 17.62 -1.40 15.06
C LEU A 465 18.33 -1.29 16.42
N ILE A 466 19.42 -0.53 16.49
CA ILE A 466 20.17 -0.33 17.72
C ILE A 466 19.32 0.40 18.76
N ASP A 467 18.64 1.49 18.40
CA ASP A 467 17.80 2.27 19.31
C ASP A 467 16.70 1.40 19.96
N ARG A 468 16.08 0.49 19.19
CA ARG A 468 15.09 -0.45 19.71
C ARG A 468 15.68 -1.49 20.65
N LEU A 469 16.87 -1.99 20.35
CA LEU A 469 17.57 -2.94 21.22
C LEU A 469 18.02 -2.28 22.54
N LEU A 470 18.32 -0.98 22.53
CA LEU A 470 18.79 -0.25 23.71
C LEU A 470 17.66 0.32 24.58
N ALA A 471 16.46 0.54 24.03
CA ALA A 471 15.32 1.11 24.76
C ALA A 471 14.98 0.39 26.09
N PRO A 472 15.00 -0.96 26.18
CA PRO A 472 14.80 -1.68 27.44
C PRO A 472 15.85 -1.35 28.51
N PHE A 473 17.11 -1.20 28.11
CA PHE A 473 18.21 -0.90 29.03
C PHE A 473 18.09 0.51 29.56
N PHE A 474 17.76 1.47 28.70
CA PHE A 474 17.47 2.84 29.10
C PHE A 474 16.30 2.90 30.10
N PHE A 475 15.20 2.18 29.83
CA PHE A 475 14.05 2.08 30.72
C PHE A 475 14.45 1.59 32.12
N VAL A 476 15.23 0.51 32.19
CA VAL A 476 15.67 -0.07 33.46
C VAL A 476 16.66 0.86 34.17
N ALA A 477 17.66 1.37 33.47
CA ALA A 477 18.68 2.26 34.05
C ALA A 477 18.04 3.52 34.65
N LEU A 478 17.16 4.19 33.90
CA LEU A 478 16.46 5.38 34.39
C LEU A 478 15.60 5.06 35.62
N SER A 479 14.90 3.92 35.60
CA SER A 479 14.11 3.44 36.75
C SER A 479 14.98 3.19 38.00
N VAL A 480 16.16 2.59 37.85
CA VAL A 480 17.10 2.33 38.96
C VAL A 480 17.70 3.64 39.50
N ILE A 481 18.01 4.60 38.63
CA ILE A 481 18.46 5.94 39.05
C ILE A 481 17.36 6.61 39.88
N MET A 482 16.11 6.59 39.40
CA MET A 482 14.98 7.17 40.13
C MET A 482 14.66 6.46 41.43
N LEU A 483 14.93 5.16 41.53
CA LEU A 483 14.83 4.40 42.78
C LEU A 483 15.77 4.97 43.85
N GLY A 484 17.04 5.20 43.48
CA GLY A 484 18.03 5.81 44.36
C GLY A 484 17.69 7.27 44.68
N ALA A 485 17.25 8.04 43.69
CA ALA A 485 16.92 9.46 43.84
C ALA A 485 15.71 9.64 44.76
N GLY A 486 14.64 8.86 44.56
CA GLY A 486 13.46 8.88 45.41
C GLY A 486 13.79 8.59 46.86
N TRP A 487 14.67 7.61 47.11
CA TRP A 487 15.10 7.33 48.48
C TRP A 487 15.92 8.48 49.11
N ARG A 488 16.80 9.14 48.35
CA ARG A 488 17.63 10.26 48.84
C ARG A 488 16.84 11.54 49.08
N LEU A 489 15.89 11.85 48.20
CA LEU A 489 15.04 13.06 48.28
C LEU A 489 13.98 13.00 49.38
N ARG A 490 13.91 11.87 50.09
CA ARG A 490 12.97 11.69 51.16
C ARG A 490 13.32 12.53 52.39
N SER A 491 12.40 13.39 52.82
CA SER A 491 12.60 14.24 54.00
C SER A 491 12.74 13.40 55.28
N ARG A 492 13.82 13.63 56.03
CA ARG A 492 14.15 12.92 57.28
C ARG A 492 13.30 13.35 58.48
N TYR A 493 12.69 14.53 58.39
CA TYR A 493 12.04 15.20 59.54
C TYR A 493 10.52 15.18 59.47
N LEU A 494 9.95 14.82 58.32
CA LEU A 494 8.52 14.82 58.07
C LEU A 494 7.98 13.39 58.00
N HIS A 495 7.15 13.01 58.99
CA HIS A 495 6.45 11.72 59.00
C HIS A 495 5.44 11.60 57.85
N ARG A 496 5.04 12.72 57.23
CA ARG A 496 4.19 12.80 56.05
C ARG A 496 4.75 13.83 55.05
N PRO A 497 4.71 13.57 53.74
CA PRO A 497 5.17 14.56 52.77
C PRO A 497 4.38 15.88 52.91
N PRO A 498 5.04 17.05 52.86
CA PRO A 498 4.34 18.33 52.95
C PRO A 498 3.41 18.52 51.76
N LEU A 499 2.25 19.18 51.98
CA LEU A 499 1.19 19.39 50.98
C LEU A 499 1.72 19.94 49.65
N GLY A 500 2.69 20.86 49.68
CA GLY A 500 3.33 21.41 48.47
C GLY A 500 4.03 20.38 47.58
N THR A 501 4.43 19.22 48.11
CA THR A 501 5.04 18.14 47.32
C THR A 501 4.05 17.52 46.34
N PHE A 502 2.76 17.50 46.69
CA PHE A 502 1.71 17.00 45.80
C PHE A 502 1.42 17.96 44.64
N LEU A 503 1.70 19.27 44.81
CA LEU A 503 1.59 20.26 43.74
C LEU A 503 2.71 20.08 42.68
N ILE A 504 3.89 19.63 43.10
CA ILE A 504 5.06 19.44 42.23
C ILE A 504 5.00 18.09 41.50
N LEU A 505 4.25 17.12 42.03
CA LEU A 505 4.19 15.76 41.50
C LEU A 505 3.81 15.66 40.01
N PRO A 506 2.84 16.44 39.49
CA PRO A 506 2.52 16.48 38.06
C PRO A 506 3.59 17.18 37.21
N ALA A 507 4.44 18.03 37.79
CA ALA A 507 5.51 18.74 37.09
C ALA A 507 6.75 17.84 36.83
N ILE A 508 6.93 16.77 37.60
CA ILE A 508 8.06 15.84 37.47
C ILE A 508 8.23 15.28 36.05
N PRO A 509 7.20 14.70 35.38
CA PRO A 509 7.37 14.18 34.02
C PRO A 509 7.80 15.26 33.03
N PHE A 510 7.35 16.51 33.17
CA PHE A 510 7.77 17.62 32.30
C PHE A 510 9.25 17.98 32.47
N VAL A 511 9.86 17.70 33.63
CA VAL A 511 11.30 17.86 33.84
C VAL A 511 12.07 16.63 33.35
N LEU A 512 11.53 15.42 33.57
CA LEU A 512 12.19 14.18 33.15
C LEU A 512 12.19 13.99 31.63
N MET A 513 11.14 14.43 30.93
CA MET A 513 11.04 14.33 29.46
C MET A 513 12.23 14.94 28.71
N PRO A 514 12.59 16.23 28.90
CA PRO A 514 13.73 16.82 28.19
C PRO A 514 15.06 16.16 28.59
N ILE A 515 15.23 15.74 29.85
CA ILE A 515 16.45 15.03 30.29
C ILE A 515 16.57 13.68 29.57
N ALA A 516 15.48 12.92 29.52
CA ALA A 516 15.43 11.65 28.81
C ALA A 516 15.66 11.84 27.30
N GLY A 517 15.08 12.89 26.72
CA GLY A 517 15.28 13.27 25.33
C GLY A 517 16.74 13.60 25.01
N VAL A 518 17.39 14.44 25.83
CA VAL A 518 18.83 14.76 25.66
C VAL A 518 19.69 13.51 25.75
N PHE A 519 19.40 12.60 26.70
CA PHE A 519 20.13 11.33 26.80
C PHE A 519 19.94 10.46 25.55
N ALA A 520 18.69 10.29 25.09
CA ALA A 520 18.38 9.49 23.91
C ALA A 520 19.03 10.07 22.64
N SER A 521 18.99 11.40 22.47
CA SER A 521 19.65 12.08 21.37
C SER A 521 21.18 11.92 21.44
N ALA A 522 21.79 12.13 22.62
CA ALA A 522 23.23 11.95 22.80
C ALA A 522 23.68 10.51 22.48
N GLN A 523 22.89 9.52 22.90
CA GLN A 523 23.11 8.12 22.55
C GLN A 523 23.02 7.91 21.03
N ARG A 524 22.00 8.45 20.37
CA ARG A 524 21.81 8.33 18.92
C ARG A 524 22.96 8.97 18.14
N TYR A 525 23.46 10.13 18.57
CA TYR A 525 24.64 10.77 17.99
C TYR A 525 25.90 9.92 18.17
N LEU A 526 26.10 9.34 19.34
CA LEU A 526 27.24 8.46 19.60
C LEU A 526 27.18 7.19 18.73
N ILE A 527 26.00 6.58 18.60
CA ILE A 527 25.76 5.44 17.71
C ILE A 527 26.12 5.84 16.28
N GLY A 528 25.56 6.95 15.78
CA GLY A 528 25.83 7.44 14.43
C GLY A 528 27.32 7.75 14.17
N ALA A 529 28.07 8.20 15.18
CA ALA A 529 29.50 8.45 15.05
C ALA A 529 30.35 7.17 14.95
N ILE A 530 29.92 6.08 15.60
CA ILE A 530 30.65 4.80 15.64
C ILE A 530 30.20 3.87 14.49
N LEU A 531 28.98 4.06 13.98
CA LEU A 531 28.37 3.21 12.96
C LEU A 531 29.22 2.98 11.71
N PRO A 532 29.95 3.98 11.16
CA PRO A 532 30.83 3.78 10.01
C PRO A 532 31.94 2.73 10.22
N ILE A 533 32.32 2.45 11.46
CA ILE A 533 33.32 1.45 11.82
C ILE A 533 32.74 0.03 11.68
N GLY A 534 31.41 -0.11 11.75
CA GLY A 534 30.68 -1.34 11.53
C GLY A 534 29.59 -1.57 12.58
N LEU A 535 28.50 -2.21 12.14
CA LEU A 535 27.33 -2.50 12.98
C LEU A 535 27.70 -3.30 14.25
N GLY A 536 28.54 -4.34 14.11
CA GLY A 536 28.93 -5.20 15.23
C GLY A 536 29.69 -4.46 16.33
N LEU A 537 30.68 -3.63 15.95
CA LEU A 537 31.44 -2.82 16.92
C LEU A 537 30.57 -1.75 17.57
N THR A 538 29.65 -1.16 16.81
CA THR A 538 28.69 -0.18 17.31
C THR A 538 27.76 -0.81 18.34
N LEU A 539 27.25 -2.02 18.08
CA LEU A 539 26.41 -2.75 19.01
C LEU A 539 27.18 -3.09 20.30
N ILE A 540 28.43 -3.55 20.20
CA ILE A 540 29.28 -3.81 21.37
C ILE A 540 29.50 -2.53 22.17
N GLY A 541 29.88 -1.44 21.52
CA GLY A 541 30.10 -0.14 22.17
C GLY A 541 28.83 0.38 22.87
N ALA A 542 27.68 0.25 22.21
CA ALA A 542 26.39 0.62 22.77
C ALA A 542 26.02 -0.24 24.00
N LEU A 543 26.23 -1.56 23.94
CA LEU A 543 25.98 -2.46 25.07
C LEU A 543 26.92 -2.17 26.24
N VAL A 544 28.20 -1.90 25.98
CA VAL A 544 29.17 -1.49 27.01
C VAL A 544 28.73 -0.18 27.66
N LEU A 545 28.29 0.81 26.88
CA LEU A 545 27.77 2.06 27.42
C LEU A 545 26.56 1.81 28.33
N GLN A 546 25.59 1.00 27.90
CA GLN A 546 24.43 0.65 28.74
C GLN A 546 24.85 -0.08 30.02
N ALA A 547 25.82 -0.99 29.93
CA ALA A 547 26.35 -1.69 31.09
C ALA A 547 27.01 -0.72 32.07
N VAL A 548 27.78 0.27 31.59
CA VAL A 548 28.39 1.32 32.42
C VAL A 548 27.32 2.19 33.07
N VAL A 549 26.31 2.63 32.33
CA VAL A 549 25.20 3.44 32.86
C VAL A 549 24.41 2.67 33.92
N LEU A 550 24.10 1.40 33.67
CA LEU A 550 23.41 0.54 34.63
C LEU A 550 24.26 0.27 35.86
N PHE A 551 25.57 0.03 35.69
CA PHE A 551 26.51 -0.12 36.80
C PHE A 551 26.56 1.15 37.66
N ALA A 552 26.67 2.33 37.03
CA ALA A 552 26.64 3.61 37.73
C ALA A 552 25.31 3.82 38.47
N ALA A 553 24.18 3.44 37.86
CA ALA A 553 22.87 3.48 38.49
C ALA A 553 22.78 2.57 39.73
N LEU A 554 23.30 1.34 39.64
CA LEU A 554 23.35 0.40 40.76
C LEU A 554 24.28 0.89 41.87
N LEU A 555 25.45 1.43 41.52
CA LEU A 555 26.40 2.03 42.47
C LEU A 555 25.76 3.23 43.19
N PHE A 556 25.04 4.08 42.46
CA PHE A 556 24.29 5.21 43.01
C PHE A 556 23.27 4.77 44.08
N VAL A 557 22.57 3.65 43.84
CA VAL A 557 21.67 3.02 44.81
C VAL A 557 22.43 2.38 45.98
N ALA A 558 23.55 1.71 45.73
CA ALA A 558 24.36 1.05 46.76
C ALA A 558 24.95 2.05 47.77
N LEU A 559 25.38 3.22 47.28
CA LEU A 559 25.95 4.33 48.07
C LEU A 559 24.90 5.15 48.83
N VAL A 560 23.61 4.79 48.75
CA VAL A 560 22.57 5.43 49.56
C VAL A 560 22.89 5.21 51.05
N PRO A 561 22.96 6.29 51.86
CA PRO A 561 23.29 6.18 53.28
C PRO A 561 22.35 5.22 54.01
N ARG A 562 22.90 4.39 54.90
CA ARG A 562 22.10 3.62 55.86
C ARG A 562 21.48 4.62 56.84
N GLN A 563 20.21 4.95 56.63
CA GLN A 563 19.41 5.76 57.55
C GLN A 563 18.96 4.94 58.75
#